data_AF-A0A069SIT2-F1
#
_entry.id   AF-A0A069SIT2-F1
#
_cell.length_a   1.000
_cell.length_b   1.000
_cell.length_c   1.000
_cell.angle_alpha   90.00
_cell.angle_beta   90.00
_cell.angle_gamma   90.00
#
_symmetry.space_group_name_H-M   'P 1'
#
loop_
_entity.id
_entity.type
_entity.pdbx_description
1 polymer ?
#
loop_
_entity_poly.entity_id
_entity_poly.type
_entity_poly.pdbx_seq_one_letter_code
_entity_poly.pdbx_strand_id
1 'polypeptide(L)'
;NLNGFTDTIRTVFPQSSTQICVVHQIRNSCKYVVYKDKKEFTADMKNIYNAPNKEVAAAELDNLEKKWGGKYPYAILSWRNNWDDLTVFFQFPLEIRKIIYTTNLIENLNGKIRKYTKSKLSFPSDDAVKKNVYLSLMEIEKKWTMPISNWGLIMNQFMLIFENRIQI
;
A
#
# COMPACT_ATOMS: atom_id res chain seq x y z
N ASN A 1 0.14 -2.83 11.23
CA ASN A 1 1.56 -2.62 10.84
C ASN A 1 2.42 -3.62 11.59
N LEU A 2 3.57 -3.99 11.02
CA LEU A 2 4.52 -4.85 11.72
C LEU A 2 5.21 -4.03 12.81
N ASN A 3 5.14 -4.50 14.05
CA ASN A 3 5.71 -3.78 15.20
C ASN A 3 7.22 -3.56 15.00
N GLY A 4 7.70 -2.34 15.23
CA GLY A 4 9.11 -1.96 15.11
C GLY A 4 9.65 -1.82 13.69
N PHE A 5 8.89 -2.16 12.65
CA PHE A 5 9.38 -2.13 11.26
C PHE A 5 9.66 -0.69 10.78
N THR A 6 8.73 0.23 11.02
CA THR A 6 8.89 1.66 10.68
C THR A 6 10.09 2.27 11.40
N ASP A 7 10.25 1.98 12.69
CA ASP A 7 11.35 2.52 13.50
C ASP A 7 12.70 1.97 13.05
N THR A 8 12.74 0.68 12.69
CA THR A 8 13.95 0.05 12.14
C THR A 8 14.34 0.69 10.81
N ILE A 9 13.39 0.94 9.90
CA ILE A 9 13.69 1.61 8.62
C ILE A 9 14.24 3.01 8.87
N ARG A 10 13.61 3.80 9.75
CA ARG A 10 14.08 5.15 10.09
C ARG A 10 15.49 5.15 10.68
N THR A 11 15.84 4.09 11.41
CA THR A 11 17.18 3.92 12.00
C THR A 11 18.22 3.52 10.96
N VAL A 12 17.92 2.53 10.11
CA VAL A 12 18.89 1.96 9.15
C VAL A 12 18.98 2.79 7.86
N PHE A 13 17.86 3.38 7.43
CA PHE A 13 17.74 4.17 6.20
C PHE A 13 17.15 5.55 6.51
N PRO A 14 17.86 6.42 7.25
CA PRO A 14 17.32 7.69 7.75
C PRO A 14 16.91 8.68 6.64
N GLN A 15 17.47 8.52 5.43
CA GLN A 15 17.13 9.35 4.27
C GLN A 15 15.91 8.83 3.48
N SER A 16 15.30 7.72 3.88
CA SER A 16 14.16 7.13 3.17
C SER A 16 12.83 7.63 3.73
N SER A 17 11.99 8.18 2.87
CA SER A 17 10.59 8.47 3.21
C SER A 17 9.83 7.17 3.45
N THR A 18 9.52 6.89 4.71
CA THR A 18 8.86 5.63 5.12
C THR A 18 7.35 5.84 5.15
N GLN A 19 6.61 4.97 4.46
CA GLN A 19 5.16 5.05 4.38
C GLN A 19 4.51 3.71 4.78
N ILE A 20 3.39 3.79 5.48
CA ILE A 20 2.49 2.64 5.62
C ILE A 20 1.68 2.49 4.35
N CYS A 21 1.64 1.27 3.83
CA CYS A 21 0.91 0.95 2.61
C CYS A 21 -0.61 1.16 2.79
N VAL A 22 -1.16 2.12 2.04
CA VAL A 22 -2.60 2.45 2.02
C VAL A 22 -3.46 1.23 1.66
N VAL A 23 -2.99 0.37 0.75
CA VAL A 23 -3.69 -0.87 0.38
C VAL A 23 -3.92 -1.78 1.59
N HIS A 24 -2.87 -1.99 2.39
CA HIS A 24 -2.97 -2.80 3.60
C HIS A 24 -3.85 -2.13 4.66
N GLN A 25 -3.81 -0.80 4.77
CA GLN A 25 -4.69 -0.04 5.64
C GLN A 25 -6.17 -0.21 5.25
N ILE A 26 -6.51 -0.11 3.97
CA ILE A 26 -7.87 -0.33 3.45
C ILE A 26 -8.34 -1.75 3.78
N ARG A 27 -7.50 -2.77 3.50
CA ARG A 27 -7.85 -4.16 3.79
C ARG A 27 -8.06 -4.39 5.28
N ASN A 28 -7.20 -3.83 6.13
CA ASN A 28 -7.33 -3.96 7.57
C ASN A 28 -8.62 -3.31 8.06
N SER A 29 -8.95 -2.12 7.56
CA SER A 29 -10.21 -1.42 7.86
C SER A 29 -11.42 -2.27 7.48
N CYS A 30 -11.41 -2.85 6.28
CA CYS A 30 -12.51 -3.66 5.74
C CYS A 30 -12.73 -5.00 6.47
N LYS A 31 -11.82 -5.44 7.36
CA LYS A 31 -12.04 -6.64 8.19
C LYS A 31 -13.16 -6.43 9.20
N TYR A 32 -13.34 -5.20 9.68
CA TYR A 32 -14.31 -4.84 10.71
C TYR A 32 -15.65 -4.31 10.15
N VAL A 33 -15.76 -4.21 8.82
CA VAL A 33 -16.94 -3.68 8.13
C VAL A 33 -17.80 -4.84 7.63
N VAL A 34 -19.10 -4.82 7.92
CA VAL A 34 -20.00 -5.89 7.46
C VAL A 34 -20.19 -5.84 5.95
N TYR A 35 -20.46 -7.00 5.33
CA TYR A 35 -20.52 -7.13 3.87
C TYR A 35 -21.43 -6.11 3.18
N LYS A 36 -22.61 -5.85 3.75
CA LYS A 36 -23.61 -4.89 3.23
C LYS A 36 -23.04 -3.49 3.03
N ASP A 37 -22.15 -3.06 3.93
CA ASP A 37 -21.63 -1.69 3.94
C ASP A 37 -20.28 -1.56 3.23
N LYS A 38 -19.58 -2.68 2.97
CA LYS A 38 -18.22 -2.67 2.40
C LYS A 38 -18.12 -1.86 1.12
N LYS A 39 -19.11 -1.96 0.23
CA LYS A 39 -19.09 -1.24 -1.06
C LYS A 39 -19.12 0.27 -0.86
N GLU A 40 -20.01 0.76 -0.01
CA GLU A 40 -20.16 2.19 0.26
C GLU A 40 -18.99 2.72 1.09
N PHE A 41 -18.62 2.01 2.15
CA PHE A 41 -17.48 2.34 3.00
C PHE A 41 -16.17 2.46 2.22
N THR A 42 -15.90 1.54 1.29
CA THR A 42 -14.69 1.60 0.44
C THR A 42 -14.74 2.70 -0.60
N ALA A 43 -15.94 3.08 -1.08
CA ALA A 43 -16.12 4.22 -1.97
C ALA A 43 -15.83 5.54 -1.25
N ASP A 44 -16.35 5.73 -0.03
CA ASP A 44 -16.08 6.93 0.78
C ASP A 44 -14.59 7.00 1.16
N MET A 45 -14.00 5.87 1.58
CA MET A 45 -12.57 5.79 1.93
C MET A 45 -11.65 6.11 0.75
N LYS A 46 -12.12 5.89 -0.49
CA LYS A 46 -11.35 6.20 -1.69
C LYS A 46 -11.05 7.68 -1.84
N ASN A 47 -11.91 8.55 -1.33
CA ASN A 47 -11.72 9.99 -1.40
C ASN A 47 -10.47 10.46 -0.64
N ILE A 48 -10.09 9.76 0.43
CA ILE A 48 -8.93 10.10 1.25
C ILE A 48 -7.63 10.01 0.42
N TYR A 49 -7.38 8.88 -0.24
CA TYR A 49 -6.12 8.68 -0.97
C TYR A 49 -6.15 9.20 -2.41
N ASN A 50 -7.32 9.54 -2.93
CA ASN A 50 -7.47 10.25 -4.21
C ASN A 50 -7.45 11.78 -4.07
N ALA A 51 -7.41 12.31 -2.84
CA ALA A 51 -7.37 13.74 -2.60
C ALA A 51 -6.19 14.42 -3.34
N PRO A 52 -6.31 15.71 -3.70
CA PRO A 52 -5.23 16.44 -4.36
C PRO A 52 -4.07 16.77 -3.41
N ASN A 53 -4.31 16.88 -2.11
CA ASN A 53 -3.31 17.23 -1.09
C ASN A 53 -3.69 16.66 0.29
N LYS A 54 -2.79 16.79 1.27
CA LYS A 54 -2.94 16.21 2.61
C LYS A 54 -4.09 16.88 3.38
N GLU A 55 -4.35 18.15 3.13
CA GLU A 55 -5.40 18.95 3.78
C GLU A 55 -6.79 18.45 3.38
N VAL A 56 -7.02 18.27 2.07
CA VAL A 56 -8.27 17.71 1.56
C VAL A 56 -8.42 16.25 2.00
N ALA A 57 -7.33 15.48 2.04
CA ALA A 57 -7.37 14.11 2.55
C ALA A 57 -7.82 14.05 4.02
N ALA A 58 -7.37 15.00 4.85
CA ALA A 58 -7.78 15.10 6.25
C ALA A 58 -9.26 15.41 6.38
N ALA A 59 -9.77 16.36 5.58
CA ALA A 59 -11.19 16.67 5.52
C ALA A 59 -12.04 15.47 5.08
N GLU A 60 -11.57 14.68 4.11
CA GLU A 60 -12.23 13.44 3.71
C GLU A 60 -12.21 12.36 4.81
N LEU A 61 -11.15 12.29 5.61
CA LEU A 61 -11.12 11.41 6.79
C LEU A 61 -12.13 11.87 7.86
N ASP A 62 -12.28 13.18 8.07
CA ASP A 62 -13.32 13.73 8.95
C ASP A 62 -14.73 13.39 8.44
N ASN A 63 -14.95 13.46 7.13
CA ASN A 63 -16.23 13.08 6.51
C ASN A 63 -16.50 11.57 6.66
N LEU A 64 -15.49 10.73 6.48
CA LEU A 64 -15.59 9.29 6.73
C LEU A 64 -15.94 9.01 8.19
N GLU A 65 -15.31 9.70 9.14
CA GLU A 65 -15.59 9.58 10.57
C GLU A 65 -17.01 10.02 10.94
N LYS A 66 -17.48 11.15 10.40
CA LYS A 66 -18.86 11.62 10.63
C LYS A 66 -19.89 10.56 10.20
N LYS A 67 -19.66 9.90 9.07
CA LYS A 67 -20.60 8.92 8.51
C LYS A 67 -20.48 7.55 9.16
N TRP A 68 -19.25 7.07 9.38
CA TRP A 68 -18.99 5.68 9.77
C TRP A 68 -18.41 5.51 11.18
N GLY A 69 -17.97 6.58 11.84
CA GLY A 69 -17.30 6.53 13.14
C GLY A 69 -18.16 5.94 14.24
N GLY A 70 -19.48 6.17 14.21
CA GLY A 70 -20.40 5.53 15.17
C GLY A 70 -20.52 4.02 15.00
N LYS A 71 -20.40 3.50 13.77
CA LYS A 71 -20.58 2.07 13.46
C LYS A 71 -19.27 1.29 13.43
N TYR A 72 -18.20 1.92 12.95
CA TYR A 72 -16.88 1.31 12.73
C TYR A 72 -15.75 2.14 13.37
N PRO A 73 -15.81 2.43 14.68
CA PRO A 73 -14.85 3.32 15.35
C PRO A 73 -13.40 2.83 15.24
N TYR A 74 -13.18 1.51 15.29
CA TYR A 74 -11.84 0.92 15.14
C TYR A 74 -11.22 1.17 13.76
N ALA A 75 -12.03 1.18 12.70
CA ALA A 75 -11.54 1.48 11.36
C ALA A 75 -11.03 2.93 11.32
N ILE A 76 -11.80 3.88 11.85
CA ILE A 76 -11.41 5.30 11.91
C ILE A 76 -10.18 5.51 12.79
N LEU A 77 -10.17 4.94 13.99
CA LEU A 77 -9.03 5.04 14.93
C LEU A 77 -7.73 4.53 14.29
N SER A 78 -7.81 3.41 13.54
CA SER A 78 -6.67 2.87 12.80
C SER A 78 -6.13 3.86 11.75
N TRP A 79 -6.97 4.67 11.12
CA TRP A 79 -6.51 5.70 10.17
C TRP A 79 -5.88 6.88 10.90
N ARG A 80 -6.53 7.38 11.96
CA ARG A 80 -6.04 8.50 12.77
C ARG A 80 -4.67 8.20 13.38
N ASN A 81 -4.50 7.03 13.98
CA ASN A 81 -3.24 6.63 14.62
C ASN A 81 -2.06 6.49 13.65
N ASN A 82 -2.35 6.19 12.38
CA ASN A 82 -1.32 5.98 11.36
C ASN A 82 -1.27 7.14 10.35
N TRP A 83 -1.92 8.28 10.62
CA TRP A 83 -2.19 9.32 9.64
C TRP A 83 -0.92 9.85 8.95
N ASP A 84 0.09 10.20 9.74
CA ASP A 84 1.32 10.78 9.20
C ASP A 84 2.08 9.80 8.31
N ASP A 85 2.17 8.54 8.75
CA ASP A 85 2.81 7.47 7.99
C ASP A 85 1.99 7.04 6.76
N LEU A 86 0.66 7.21 6.76
CA LEU A 86 -0.20 6.90 5.62
C LEU A 86 -0.15 7.99 4.55
N THR A 87 0.14 9.24 4.93
CA THR A 87 0.02 10.43 4.07
C THR A 87 1.34 10.91 3.48
N VAL A 88 2.45 10.20 3.75
CA VAL A 88 3.77 10.54 3.18
C VAL A 88 3.74 10.66 1.65
N PHE A 89 2.92 9.85 0.96
CA PHE A 89 2.82 9.93 -0.50
C PHE A 89 2.38 11.31 -1.03
N PHE A 90 1.72 12.14 -0.22
CA PHE A 90 1.34 13.50 -0.64
C PHE A 90 2.54 14.41 -0.93
N GLN A 91 3.74 14.05 -0.46
CA GLN A 91 4.99 14.74 -0.79
C GLN A 91 5.40 14.57 -2.26
N PHE A 92 4.86 13.56 -2.95
CA PHE A 92 5.19 13.28 -4.35
C PHE A 92 4.15 13.85 -5.31
N PRO A 93 4.51 14.11 -6.58
CA PRO A 93 3.54 14.47 -7.62
C PRO A 93 2.62 13.30 -7.98
N LEU A 94 1.48 13.60 -8.61
CA LEU A 94 0.40 12.64 -8.87
C LEU A 94 0.86 11.39 -9.65
N GLU A 95 1.80 11.56 -10.57
CA GLU A 95 2.41 10.51 -11.38
C GLU A 95 3.07 9.43 -10.50
N ILE A 96 3.78 9.86 -9.45
CA ILE A 96 4.42 8.97 -8.48
C ILE A 96 3.38 8.43 -7.49
N ARG A 97 2.45 9.27 -7.00
CA ARG A 97 1.42 8.85 -6.04
C ARG A 97 0.63 7.64 -6.52
N LYS A 98 0.21 7.64 -7.79
CA LYS A 98 -0.55 6.53 -8.40
C LYS A 98 0.18 5.20 -8.31
N ILE A 99 1.52 5.20 -8.41
CA ILE A 99 2.33 3.99 -8.28
C ILE A 99 2.35 3.51 -6.83
N ILE A 100 2.37 4.43 -5.87
CA ILE A 100 2.45 4.11 -4.44
C ILE A 100 1.13 3.49 -3.94
N TYR A 101 -0.02 4.09 -4.27
CA TYR A 101 -1.30 3.63 -3.73
C TYR A 101 -2.05 2.61 -4.61
N THR A 102 -1.51 2.22 -5.77
CA THR A 102 -2.15 1.18 -6.59
C THR A 102 -2.17 -0.16 -5.88
N THR A 103 -3.35 -0.76 -5.79
CA THR A 103 -3.55 -2.10 -5.22
C THR A 103 -3.08 -3.20 -6.18
N ASN A 104 -3.05 -2.93 -7.48
CA ASN A 104 -2.88 -3.97 -8.50
C ASN A 104 -1.54 -4.69 -8.40
N LEU A 105 -0.43 -3.99 -8.16
CA LEU A 105 0.91 -4.60 -8.14
C LEU A 105 1.03 -5.65 -7.03
N ILE A 106 0.75 -5.25 -5.78
CA ILE A 106 0.87 -6.11 -4.61
C ILE A 106 -0.22 -7.18 -4.59
N GLU A 107 -1.46 -6.86 -4.96
CA GLU A 107 -2.55 -7.84 -4.99
C GLU A 107 -2.36 -8.89 -6.09
N ASN A 108 -1.86 -8.51 -7.26
CA ASN A 108 -1.55 -9.46 -8.33
C ASN A 108 -0.46 -10.45 -7.90
N LEU A 109 0.62 -9.95 -7.29
CA LEU A 109 1.68 -10.78 -6.74
C LEU A 109 1.14 -11.74 -5.67
N ASN A 110 0.46 -11.21 -4.65
CA ASN A 110 -0.11 -12.01 -3.57
C ASN A 110 -1.14 -13.04 -4.06
N GLY A 111 -1.98 -12.65 -5.03
CA GLY A 111 -2.95 -13.55 -5.65
C GLY A 111 -2.30 -14.71 -6.39
N LYS A 112 -1.20 -14.45 -7.12
CA LYS A 112 -0.44 -15.49 -7.81
C LYS A 112 0.29 -16.40 -6.83
N ILE A 113 0.95 -15.86 -5.80
CA ILE A 113 1.57 -16.68 -4.74
C ILE A 113 0.52 -17.61 -4.11
N ARG A 114 -0.64 -17.09 -3.72
CA ARG A 114 -1.76 -17.91 -3.20
C ARG A 114 -2.23 -18.96 -4.20
N LYS A 115 -2.27 -18.65 -5.49
CA LYS A 115 -2.64 -19.61 -6.54
C LYS A 115 -1.69 -20.80 -6.60
N TYR A 116 -0.38 -20.58 -6.43
CA TYR A 116 0.62 -21.66 -6.44
C TYR A 116 0.70 -22.43 -5.13
N THR A 117 0.40 -21.78 -3.99
CA THR A 117 0.44 -22.43 -2.67
C THR A 117 -0.87 -23.11 -2.28
N LYS A 118 -2.04 -22.69 -2.79
CA LYS A 118 -3.36 -23.24 -2.36
C LYS A 118 -3.54 -24.74 -2.56
N SER A 119 -2.77 -25.36 -3.46
CA SER A 119 -2.84 -26.81 -3.71
C SER A 119 -2.14 -27.64 -2.64
N LYS A 120 -1.37 -27.00 -1.75
CA LYS A 120 -0.66 -27.62 -0.65
C LYS A 120 -1.35 -27.22 0.67
N LEU A 121 -1.94 -28.20 1.35
CA LEU A 121 -2.59 -27.99 2.65
C LEU A 121 -1.56 -27.75 3.77
N SER A 122 -0.39 -28.38 3.68
CA SER A 122 0.72 -28.21 4.61
C SER A 122 2.06 -28.33 3.88
N PHE A 123 3.11 -27.74 4.48
CA PHE A 123 4.49 -27.88 4.04
C PHE A 123 5.29 -28.66 5.09
N PRO A 124 6.19 -29.57 4.68
CA PRO A 124 6.96 -30.40 5.61
C PRO A 124 8.08 -29.62 6.33
N SER A 125 8.49 -28.47 5.81
CA SER A 125 9.50 -27.60 6.40
C SER A 125 9.40 -26.17 5.89
N ASP A 126 10.03 -25.24 6.58
CA ASP A 126 10.16 -23.84 6.15
C ASP A 126 10.85 -23.72 4.78
N ASP A 127 11.84 -24.57 4.51
CA ASP A 127 12.55 -24.55 3.23
C ASP A 127 11.67 -25.03 2.07
N ALA A 128 10.73 -25.95 2.33
CA ALA A 128 9.77 -26.39 1.33
C ALA A 128 8.83 -25.23 0.92
N VAL A 129 8.35 -24.43 1.87
CA VAL A 129 7.53 -23.25 1.54
C VAL A 129 8.36 -22.16 0.86
N LYS A 130 9.57 -21.87 1.34
CA LYS A 130 10.48 -20.91 0.68
C LYS A 130 10.75 -21.29 -0.77
N LYS A 131 11.07 -22.57 -1.04
CA LYS A 131 11.30 -23.06 -2.41
C LYS A 131 10.06 -22.88 -3.29
N ASN A 132 8.87 -23.17 -2.78
CA ASN A 132 7.64 -23.01 -3.55
C ASN A 132 7.36 -21.52 -3.87
N VAL A 133 7.51 -20.64 -2.88
CA VAL A 133 7.37 -19.19 -3.07
C VAL A 133 8.40 -18.68 -4.08
N TYR A 134 9.66 -19.07 -3.96
CA TYR A 134 10.73 -18.71 -4.89
C TYR A 134 10.40 -19.13 -6.33
N LEU A 135 10.02 -20.39 -6.56
CA LEU A 135 9.64 -20.87 -7.89
C LEU A 135 8.40 -20.15 -8.44
N SER A 136 7.46 -19.79 -7.57
CA SER A 136 6.30 -18.98 -7.94
C SER A 136 6.73 -17.59 -8.41
N LEU A 137 7.64 -16.93 -7.69
CA LEU A 137 8.19 -15.63 -8.07
C LEU A 137 8.88 -15.68 -9.43
N MET A 138 9.73 -16.69 -9.67
CA MET A 138 10.39 -16.88 -10.97
C MET A 138 9.38 -16.97 -12.12
N GLU A 139 8.26 -17.68 -11.94
CA GLU A 139 7.23 -17.80 -12.97
C GLU A 139 6.43 -16.51 -13.17
N ILE A 140 6.26 -15.72 -12.10
CA ILE A 140 5.59 -14.41 -12.14
C ILE A 140 6.43 -13.39 -12.91
N GLU A 141 7.73 -13.34 -12.61
CA GLU A 141 8.70 -12.38 -13.16
C GLU A 141 8.86 -12.53 -14.68
N LYS A 142 8.74 -13.74 -15.24
CA LYS A 142 8.74 -13.97 -16.69
C LYS A 142 7.71 -13.13 -17.46
N LYS A 143 6.65 -12.67 -16.79
CA LYS A 143 5.58 -11.86 -17.38
C LYS A 143 5.76 -10.36 -17.16
N TRP A 144 6.79 -9.93 -16.42
CA TRP A 144 7.09 -8.53 -16.14
C TRP A 144 7.99 -7.93 -17.23
N THR A 145 7.48 -7.92 -18.46
CA THR A 145 8.21 -7.41 -19.63
C THR A 145 7.88 -5.96 -19.96
N MET A 146 6.75 -5.45 -19.46
CA MET A 146 6.28 -4.09 -19.76
C MET A 146 6.81 -3.09 -18.72
N PRO A 147 7.43 -1.97 -19.13
CA PRO A 147 7.84 -0.92 -18.22
C PRO A 147 6.62 -0.20 -17.65
N ILE A 148 6.86 0.56 -16.57
CA ILE A 148 5.85 1.45 -16.00
C ILE A 148 5.48 2.52 -17.04
N SER A 149 4.18 2.76 -17.24
CA SER A 149 3.71 3.79 -18.16
C SER A 149 4.24 5.17 -17.74
N ASN A 150 4.66 5.97 -18.71
CA ASN A 150 5.25 7.30 -18.49
C ASN A 150 6.52 7.30 -17.61
N TRP A 151 7.30 6.21 -17.61
CA TRP A 151 8.50 6.08 -16.77
C TRP A 151 9.49 7.25 -16.94
N GLY A 152 9.70 7.75 -18.16
CA GLY A 152 10.61 8.88 -18.38
C GLY A 152 10.18 10.16 -17.64
N LEU A 153 8.88 10.44 -17.57
CA LEU A 153 8.35 11.58 -16.81
C LEU A 153 8.54 11.37 -15.30
N ILE A 154 8.24 10.17 -14.82
CA ILE A 154 8.38 9.78 -13.41
C ILE A 154 9.86 9.86 -12.98
N MET A 155 10.77 9.37 -13.82
CA MET A 155 12.21 9.40 -13.55
C MET A 155 12.73 10.84 -13.43
N ASN A 156 12.29 11.75 -14.31
CA ASN A 156 12.63 13.17 -14.18
C ASN A 156 12.14 13.76 -12.85
N GLN A 157 10.91 13.45 -12.43
CA GLN A 157 10.41 13.87 -11.12
C GLN A 157 11.27 13.32 -9.97
N PHE A 158 11.67 12.05 -10.04
CA PHE A 158 12.56 11.47 -9.04
C PHE A 158 13.94 12.14 -8.98
N MET A 159 14.53 12.48 -10.13
CA MET A 159 15.81 13.21 -10.17
C MET A 159 15.72 14.57 -9.49
N LEU A 160 14.61 15.30 -9.68
CA LEU A 160 14.36 16.60 -9.06
C LEU A 160 14.09 16.48 -7.54
N ILE A 161 13.36 15.45 -7.11
CA ILE A 161 12.98 15.28 -5.70
C ILE A 161 14.16 14.73 -4.87
N PHE A 162 14.98 13.87 -5.46
CA PHE A 162 16.07 13.16 -4.80
C PHE A 162 17.43 13.48 -5.41
N GLU A 163 17.70 14.77 -5.61
CA GLU A 163 18.97 15.27 -6.17
C GLU A 163 20.18 14.59 -5.51
N ASN A 164 21.16 14.19 -6.33
CA ASN A 164 22.39 13.49 -5.91
C ASN A 164 22.22 12.06 -5.34
N ARG A 165 21.00 11.51 -5.28
CA ARG A 165 20.76 10.12 -4.83
C ARG A 165 20.59 9.11 -5.95
N ILE A 166 20.30 9.59 -7.16
CA ILE A 166 20.04 8.76 -8.33
C ILE A 166 21.25 8.86 -9.26
N GLN A 167 21.98 7.75 -9.38
CA GLN A 167 23.03 7.57 -10.38
C GLN A 167 22.40 6.93 -11.62
N ILE A 168 22.67 7.51 -12.78
CA ILE A 168 22.18 7.05 -14.09
C ILE A 168 23.36 6.52 -14.88
#